data_AF-A0A2G1XR11-F1
#
_entry.id   AF-A0A2G1XR11-F1
#
_cell.length_a   1.000
_cell.length_b   1.000
_cell.length_c   1.000
_cell.angle_alpha   90.00
_cell.angle_beta   90.00
_cell.angle_gamma   90.00
#
_symmetry.space_group_name_H-M   'P 1'
#
loop_
_entity.id
_entity.type
_entity.pdbx_description
1 polymer ?
#
loop_
_entity_poly.entity_id
_entity_poly.type
_entity_poly.pdbx_seq_one_letter_code
_entity_poly.pdbx_strand_id
1 'polypeptide(L)' 'MAFWLSEGRLLAGMNVNVWDVTGPIQRLIRAGARVDPEALADPGVPLDTLAAS' A
#
# COMPACT_ATOMS: atom_id res chain seq x y z
N MET A 1 4.17 9.46 -2.20
CA MET A 1 3.21 8.94 -1.19
C MET A 1 3.99 8.55 0.05
N ALA A 2 3.33 8.33 1.17
CA ALA A 2 3.94 7.79 2.39
C ALA A 2 3.07 6.66 2.94
N PHE A 3 3.71 5.64 3.52
CA PHE A 3 3.05 4.46 4.06
C PHE A 3 3.57 4.17 5.47
N TRP A 4 2.69 3.68 6.34
CA TRP A 4 3.04 3.29 7.70
C TRP A 4 2.80 1.79 7.86
N LEU A 5 3.85 1.07 8.24
CA LEU A 5 3.84 -0.38 8.41
C LEU A 5 4.02 -0.74 9.89
N SER A 6 3.41 -1.85 10.29
CA SER A 6 3.74 -2.56 11.53
C SER A 6 3.73 -4.05 11.25
N GLU A 7 4.80 -4.75 11.64
CA GLU A 7 4.94 -6.18 11.36
C GLU A 7 4.72 -6.52 9.87
N GLY A 8 5.20 -5.65 8.98
CA GLY A 8 5.03 -5.77 7.53
C GLY A 8 3.60 -5.60 7.02
N ARG A 9 2.64 -5.18 7.85
CA ARG A 9 1.24 -4.91 7.46
C ARG A 9 1.03 -3.42 7.27
N LEU A 10 0.28 -3.05 6.24
CA LEU A 10 -0.07 -1.65 5.96
C LEU A 10 -1.15 -1.15 6.92
N LEU A 11 -0.82 -0.11 7.69
CA LEU A 11 -1.74 0.51 8.65
C LEU A 11 -2.37 1.79 8.12
N ALA A 12 -1.62 2.57 7.34
CA ALA A 12 -2.07 3.84 6.80
C ALA A 12 -1.29 4.18 5.52
N GLY A 13 -1.91 4.97 4.65
CA GLY A 13 -1.27 5.56 3.48
C GLY A 13 -1.70 7.01 3.30
N MET A 14 -0.73 7.86 2.92
CA MET A 14 -0.94 9.28 2.62
C MET A 14 -0.49 9.53 1.19
N ASN A 15 -1.37 10.14 0.40
CA ASN A 15 -1.08 10.58 -0.95
C ASN A 15 -1.32 12.09 -1.08
N VAL A 16 -0.52 12.76 -1.90
CA VAL A 16 -0.66 14.19 -2.21
C VAL A 16 -0.45 14.33 -3.72
N ASN A 17 -1.36 15.03 -4.41
CA ASN A 17 -1.32 15.23 -5.87
C ASN A 17 -1.19 13.92 -6.68
N VAL A 18 -1.76 12.83 -6.15
CA VAL A 18 -1.87 11.53 -6.83
C VAL A 18 -3.35 11.16 -6.80
N TRP A 19 -3.89 10.68 -7.90
CA TRP A 19 -5.31 10.29 -7.98
C TRP A 19 -5.43 8.76 -8.00
N ASP A 20 -6.65 8.26 -7.78
CA ASP A 20 -7.02 6.84 -7.89
C ASP A 20 -6.32 5.83 -6.95
N VAL A 21 -5.45 6.28 -6.03
CA VAL A 21 -4.72 5.40 -5.09
C VAL A 21 -5.43 5.14 -3.77
N THR A 22 -6.42 5.96 -3.39
CA THR A 22 -7.10 5.81 -2.09
C THR A 22 -7.82 4.47 -1.94
N GLY A 23 -8.49 4.00 -3.01
CA GLY A 23 -9.19 2.70 -3.02
C GLY A 23 -8.23 1.51 -2.81
N PRO A 24 -7.17 1.37 -3.62
CA PRO A 24 -6.11 0.38 -3.40
C PRO A 24 -5.52 0.41 -1.99
N ILE A 25 -5.18 1.58 -1.46
CA ILE A 25 -4.64 1.74 -0.10
C ILE A 25 -5.63 1.19 0.95
N GLN A 26 -6.91 1.55 0.86
CA GLN A 26 -7.93 1.04 1.77
C GLN A 26 -8.09 -0.48 1.67
N ARG A 27 -7.98 -1.06 0.47
CA ARG A 27 -8.02 -2.52 0.30
C ARG A 27 -6.86 -3.21 1.00
N LEU A 28 -5.64 -2.72 0.82
CA LEU A 28 -4.45 -3.28 1.47
C LEU A 28 -4.54 -3.19 3.01
N ILE A 29 -4.98 -2.05 3.54
CA ILE A 29 -5.20 -1.88 4.99
C ILE A 29 -6.25 -2.88 5.51
N ARG A 30 -7.38 -3.02 4.81
CA ARG A 30 -8.46 -3.94 5.22
C ARG A 30 -8.10 -5.41 5.06
N ALA A 31 -7.31 -5.76 4.04
CA ALA A 31 -6.79 -7.10 3.87
C ALA A 31 -5.84 -7.49 5.01
N GLY A 32 -5.12 -6.49 5.55
CA GLY A 32 -4.16 -6.68 6.64
C GLY A 32 -3.01 -7.61 6.27
N ALA A 33 -2.85 -8.00 5.00
CA ALA A 33 -1.80 -8.91 4.56
C ALA A 33 -0.41 -8.28 4.77
N ARG A 34 0.61 -9.15 4.88
CA ARG A 34 2.00 -8.69 4.88
C ARG A 34 2.35 -8.24 3.45
N VAL A 35 2.95 -7.07 3.32
CA VAL A 35 3.37 -6.49 2.04
C VAL A 35 4.89 -6.35 2.01
N ASP A 36 5.47 -6.49 0.82
CA ASP A 36 6.88 -6.17 0.58
C ASP A 36 7.08 -4.65 0.64
N PRO A 37 7.88 -4.11 1.58
CA PRO A 37 8.11 -2.67 1.69
C PRO A 37 8.80 -2.05 0.47
N GLU A 38 9.68 -2.79 -0.20
CA GLU A 38 10.39 -2.29 -1.39
C GLU A 38 9.43 -2.16 -2.57
N ALA A 39 8.60 -3.19 -2.80
CA ALA A 39 7.55 -3.15 -3.82
C ALA A 39 6.49 -2.07 -3.51
N LEU A 40 6.19 -1.81 -2.23
CA LEU A 40 5.28 -0.74 -1.82
C LEU A 40 5.85 0.67 -2.05
N ALA A 41 7.18 0.82 -1.95
CA ALA A 41 7.87 2.08 -2.19
C ALA A 41 8.10 2.37 -3.68
N ASP A 42 8.01 1.36 -4.54
CA ASP A 42 8.21 1.48 -5.98
C ASP A 42 6.97 2.08 -6.69
N PRO A 43 7.04 3.29 -7.26
CA PRO A 43 5.94 3.88 -8.00
C PRO A 43 5.60 3.14 -9.30
N GLY A 44 6.49 2.27 -9.80
CA GLY A 44 6.26 1.40 -10.94
C GLY A 44 5.41 0.17 -10.61
N VAL A 45 5.22 -0.15 -9.33
CA VAL A 45 4.39 -1.28 -8.89
C VAL A 45 2.96 -0.79 -8.59
N PRO A 46 1.94 -1.28 -9.32
CA PRO A 46 0.56 -0.93 -9.02
C PRO A 46 0.15 -1.45 -7.64
N LEU A 47 -0.45 -0.60 -6.80
CA LEU A 47 -0.84 -0.98 -5.43
C LEU A 47 -1.79 -2.18 -5.37
N ASP A 48 -2.63 -2.35 -6.40
CA ASP A 48 -3.56 -3.48 -6.49
C ASP A 48 -2.90 -4.84 -6.71
N THR A 49 -1.62 -4.88 -7.09
CA THR A 49 -0.87 -6.13 -7.24
C THR A 49 -0.14 -6.55 -5.96
N LEU A 50 -0.12 -5.70 -4.93
CA LEU A 50 0.59 -5.97 -3.66
C LEU A 50 -0.21 -6.85 -2.70
N ALA A 51 -1.48 -7.11 -2.99
CA ALA A 51 -2.33 -7.98 -2.18
C ALA A 51 -2.18 -9.45 -2.60
N ALA A 52 -1.07 -10.10 -2.26
CA ALA A 52 -0.96 -11.57 -2.18
C ALA A 52 0.41 -12.07 -1.67
N SER A 53 0.43 -12.66 -0.48
CA SER A 53 1.02 -13.96 -0.11
C SER A 53 0.65 -14.31 1.33
#